data_AF-A0A2V6MYV8-F1
#
_entry.id   AF-A0A2V6MYV8-F1
#
_cell.length_a   1.000
_cell.length_b   1.000
_cell.length_c   1.000
_cell.angle_alpha   90.00
_cell.angle_beta   90.00
_cell.angle_gamma   90.00
#
_symmetry.space_group_name_H-M   'P 1'
#
loop_
_entity.id
_entity.type
_entity.pdbx_description
1 polymer ?
#
loop_
_entity_poly.entity_id
_entity_poly.type
_entity_poly.pdbx_seq_one_letter_code
_entity_poly.pdbx_strand_id
1 'polypeptide(L)'
;MHGQTLGDNLRRICRKQIEGAIAITTGEKKTSDTPVHEVRKHLKKARAALRLVRKEIGHGLFREQDRCLRDVARLTSEIRDAEVRLQTVRQLQGITQRRARGGYTKLEGMLILELENFMAAFAEWQTQAVPMLERAHANVDCWPLDQFNCKQLRCAVQRSYKGARKALARAEAAPTTENFHRFRTRAKRLWYELRILRPINPVVLKNLSDDLRAMANLLGRAHDLSFLADRLRGGNEKSEWEREGHKLLAVIEVSQGDLQRGAAELAEHFFAERPRDFGDRIASWLKDWENQTAPSLAEALVR
;
A
#
# COMPACT_ATOMS: atom_id res chain seq x y z
N MET A 1 1.58 10.55 34.32
CA MET A 1 1.38 10.26 32.88
C MET A 1 0.06 9.51 32.74
N HIS A 2 -1.02 10.20 32.35
CA HIS A 2 -2.32 9.57 32.16
C HIS A 2 -2.25 8.56 31.00
N GLY A 3 -2.75 7.35 31.22
CA GLY A 3 -2.69 6.26 30.24
C GLY A 3 -3.29 6.68 28.90
N GLN A 4 -2.51 6.58 27.82
CA GLN A 4 -2.96 6.95 26.48
C GLN A 4 -4.06 5.98 26.02
N THR A 5 -5.19 6.53 25.56
CA THR A 5 -6.31 5.73 25.04
C THR A 5 -5.95 5.06 23.70
N LEU A 6 -6.73 4.06 23.27
CA LEU A 6 -6.59 3.49 21.93
C LEU A 6 -6.80 4.56 20.83
N GLY A 7 -7.71 5.51 21.07
CA GLY A 7 -7.92 6.66 20.21
C GLY A 7 -6.66 7.52 20.05
N ASP A 8 -6.01 7.87 21.16
CA ASP A 8 -4.77 8.65 21.15
C ASP A 8 -3.64 7.94 20.41
N ASN A 9 -3.54 6.63 20.59
CA ASN A 9 -2.55 5.82 19.89
C ASN A 9 -2.79 5.86 18.37
N LEU A 10 -4.03 5.75 17.90
CA LEU A 10 -4.38 5.83 16.48
C LEU A 10 -4.16 7.24 15.90
N ARG A 11 -4.52 8.31 16.63
CA ARG A 11 -4.19 9.69 16.27
C ARG A 11 -2.67 9.83 16.09
N ARG A 12 -1.88 9.42 17.08
CA ARG A 12 -0.41 9.51 17.02
C ARG A 12 0.18 8.71 15.86
N ILE A 13 -0.31 7.50 15.59
CA ILE A 13 0.17 6.70 14.45
C ILE A 13 -0.08 7.45 13.15
N CYS A 14 -1.30 7.95 12.93
CA CYS A 14 -1.63 8.71 11.73
C CYS A 14 -0.72 9.94 11.60
N ARG A 15 -0.60 10.72 12.68
CA ARG A 15 0.24 11.92 12.76
C ARG A 15 1.69 11.64 12.38
N LYS A 16 2.31 10.63 12.98
CA LYS A 16 3.69 10.22 12.68
C LYS A 16 3.90 9.79 11.23
N GLN A 17 2.88 9.20 10.59
CA GLN A 17 2.99 8.88 9.17
C GLN A 17 2.91 10.13 8.30
N ILE A 18 2.07 11.11 8.66
CA ILE A 18 1.98 12.38 7.94
C ILE A 18 3.27 13.20 8.14
N GLU A 19 3.78 13.31 9.37
CA GLU A 19 5.08 13.93 9.69
C GLU A 19 6.22 13.30 8.89
N GLY A 20 6.26 11.96 8.82
CA GLY A 20 7.25 11.25 8.00
C GLY A 20 7.14 11.56 6.50
N ALA A 21 5.93 11.76 5.98
CA ALA A 21 5.73 12.21 4.61
C ALA A 21 6.21 13.66 4.42
N ILE A 22 5.93 14.56 5.37
CA ILE A 22 6.38 15.96 5.33
C ILE A 22 7.91 16.01 5.31
N ALA A 23 8.58 15.36 6.27
CA ALA A 23 10.04 15.39 6.39
C ALA A 23 10.78 14.85 5.14
N ILE A 24 10.17 13.89 4.42
CA ILE A 24 10.72 13.42 3.13
C ILE A 24 10.45 14.43 2.02
N THR A 25 9.27 15.03 2.00
CA THR A 25 8.87 16.02 0.99
C THR A 25 9.69 17.30 1.10
N THR A 26 10.04 17.74 2.32
CA THR A 26 10.88 18.92 2.59
C THR A 26 12.38 18.64 2.51
N GLY A 27 12.79 17.38 2.33
CA GLY A 27 14.20 16.99 2.26
C GLY A 27 14.92 16.88 3.62
N GLU A 28 14.22 17.11 4.74
CA GLU A 28 14.76 16.95 6.10
C GLU A 28 15.22 15.51 6.39
N LYS A 29 14.60 14.53 5.75
CA LYS A 29 14.91 13.11 5.93
C LYS A 29 15.34 12.46 4.62
N LYS A 30 16.58 11.95 4.61
CA LYS A 30 17.07 11.10 3.52
C LYS A 30 16.28 9.79 3.44
N THR A 31 16.01 9.33 2.23
CA THR A 31 15.28 8.10 1.94
C THR A 31 16.21 7.00 1.47
N SER A 32 15.82 5.75 1.71
CA SER A 32 16.54 4.56 1.20
C SER A 32 16.11 4.17 -0.22
N ASP A 33 15.03 4.78 -0.70
CA ASP A 33 14.42 4.61 -2.02
C ASP A 33 13.98 6.01 -2.51
N THR A 34 13.29 6.11 -3.64
CA THR A 34 12.86 7.41 -4.17
C THR A 34 11.94 8.15 -3.18
N PRO A 35 12.05 9.49 -3.06
CA PRO A 35 11.18 10.28 -2.20
C PRO A 35 9.69 10.03 -2.48
N VAL A 36 9.31 9.91 -3.76
CA VAL A 36 7.94 9.60 -4.19
C VAL A 36 7.46 8.26 -3.63
N HIS A 37 8.29 7.20 -3.70
CA HIS A 37 7.93 5.90 -3.16
C HIS A 37 7.68 5.93 -1.65
N GLU A 38 8.59 6.56 -0.89
CA GLU A 38 8.51 6.60 0.56
C GLU A 38 7.36 7.48 1.06
N VAL A 39 7.11 8.64 0.46
CA VAL A 39 5.92 9.47 0.74
C VAL A 39 4.65 8.65 0.52
N ARG A 40 4.54 7.93 -0.61
CA ARG A 40 3.37 7.08 -0.88
C ARG A 40 3.23 5.93 0.12
N LYS A 41 4.31 5.39 0.67
CA LYS A 41 4.27 4.40 1.76
C LYS A 41 3.70 5.01 3.04
N HIS A 42 4.15 6.21 3.42
CA HIS A 42 3.60 6.94 4.56
C HIS A 42 2.10 7.22 4.40
N LEU A 43 1.68 7.73 3.22
CA LEU A 43 0.26 7.97 2.91
C LEU A 43 -0.59 6.70 3.02
N LYS A 44 -0.09 5.55 2.55
CA LYS A 44 -0.80 4.26 2.69
C LYS A 44 -0.99 3.86 4.15
N LYS A 45 0.03 4.06 4.99
CA LYS A 45 -0.03 3.75 6.43
C LYS A 45 -0.98 4.71 7.16
N ALA A 46 -0.91 6.02 6.90
CA ALA A 46 -1.84 7.01 7.46
C ALA A 46 -3.30 6.68 7.10
N ARG A 47 -3.56 6.34 5.84
CA ARG A 47 -4.89 5.94 5.37
C ARG A 47 -5.38 4.61 5.96
N ALA A 48 -4.49 3.73 6.40
CA ALA A 48 -4.87 2.52 7.12
C ALA A 48 -5.38 2.88 8.53
N ALA A 49 -4.64 3.71 9.28
CA ALA A 49 -5.07 4.20 10.60
C ALA A 49 -6.41 4.96 10.51
N LEU A 50 -6.55 5.88 9.55
CA LEU A 50 -7.80 6.62 9.30
C LEU A 50 -9.00 5.69 9.06
N ARG A 51 -8.79 4.53 8.43
CA ARG A 51 -9.88 3.60 8.10
C ARG A 51 -10.32 2.77 9.30
N LEU A 52 -9.45 2.55 10.27
CA LEU A 52 -9.82 1.90 11.54
C LEU A 52 -10.84 2.75 12.31
N VAL A 53 -10.72 4.08 12.23
CA VAL A 53 -11.57 5.02 12.97
C VAL A 53 -12.75 5.57 12.18
N ARG A 54 -12.88 5.19 10.89
CA ARG A 54 -13.85 5.76 9.93
C ARG A 54 -15.27 5.93 10.47
N LYS A 55 -15.77 4.97 11.24
CA LYS A 55 -17.14 4.98 11.74
C LYS A 55 -17.32 5.98 12.88
N GLU A 56 -16.29 6.17 13.70
CA GLU A 56 -16.35 6.96 14.92
C GLU A 56 -16.06 8.43 14.66
N ILE A 57 -15.18 8.75 13.70
CA ILE A 57 -14.92 10.15 13.31
C ILE A 57 -16.00 10.78 12.41
N GLY A 58 -17.02 10.00 12.04
CA GLY A 58 -18.08 10.46 11.14
C GLY A 58 -17.67 10.52 9.66
N HIS A 59 -18.69 10.51 8.80
CA HIS A 59 -18.50 10.36 7.36
C HIS A 59 -17.93 11.61 6.67
N GLY A 60 -18.27 12.81 7.15
CA GLY A 60 -17.75 14.08 6.62
C GLY A 60 -16.25 14.19 6.83
N LEU A 61 -15.80 14.15 8.09
CA LEU A 61 -14.39 14.23 8.45
C LEU A 61 -13.57 13.11 7.80
N PHE A 62 -14.07 11.87 7.80
CA PHE A 62 -13.41 10.77 7.09
C PHE A 62 -13.21 11.06 5.59
N ARG A 63 -14.23 11.58 4.90
CA ARG A 63 -14.16 11.86 3.46
C ARG A 63 -13.16 12.97 3.16
N GLU A 64 -13.14 14.01 3.99
CA GLU A 64 -12.18 15.11 3.86
C GLU A 64 -10.75 14.60 4.07
N GLN A 65 -10.49 13.87 5.15
CA GLN A 65 -9.17 13.32 5.45
C GLN A 65 -8.68 12.32 4.37
N ASP A 66 -9.51 11.36 3.95
CA ASP A 66 -9.12 10.41 2.92
C ASP A 66 -8.96 11.09 1.55
N ARG A 67 -9.67 12.19 1.28
CA ARG A 67 -9.49 12.98 0.08
C ARG A 67 -8.14 13.69 0.09
N CYS A 68 -7.83 14.42 1.16
CA CYS A 68 -6.57 15.13 1.29
C CYS A 68 -5.35 14.21 1.08
N LEU A 69 -5.31 13.07 1.79
CA LEU A 69 -4.23 12.07 1.63
C LEU A 69 -4.20 11.41 0.24
N ARG A 70 -5.35 11.28 -0.44
CA ARG A 70 -5.40 10.76 -1.82
C ARG A 70 -4.91 11.78 -2.82
N ASP A 71 -5.21 13.04 -2.63
CA ASP A 71 -4.85 14.10 -3.56
C ASP A 71 -3.34 14.34 -3.53
N VAL A 72 -2.69 14.26 -2.37
CA VAL A 72 -1.20 14.23 -2.29
C VAL A 72 -0.63 13.05 -3.08
N ALA A 73 -1.23 11.86 -2.99
CA ALA A 73 -0.78 10.72 -3.78
C ALA A 73 -1.01 10.93 -5.29
N ARG A 74 -2.02 11.71 -5.69
CA ARG A 74 -2.30 11.98 -7.11
C ARG A 74 -1.21 12.84 -7.75
N LEU A 75 -0.66 13.82 -7.03
CA LEU A 75 0.44 14.69 -7.49
C LEU A 75 1.65 13.92 -8.02
N THR A 76 1.90 12.72 -7.50
CA THR A 76 3.07 11.90 -7.82
C THR A 76 2.74 10.60 -8.56
N SER A 77 1.53 10.48 -9.13
CA SER A 77 1.11 9.22 -9.76
C SER A 77 1.91 8.92 -11.03
N GLU A 78 2.06 9.90 -11.92
CA GLU A 78 2.83 9.72 -13.18
C GLU A 78 4.31 9.41 -12.92
N ILE A 79 4.96 10.16 -12.02
CA ILE A 79 6.35 9.88 -11.60
C ILE A 79 6.44 8.44 -11.07
N ARG A 80 5.52 8.04 -10.18
CA ARG A 80 5.58 6.70 -9.60
C ARG A 80 5.38 5.61 -10.65
N ASP A 81 4.47 5.81 -11.58
CA ASP A 81 4.19 4.81 -12.61
C ASP A 81 5.38 4.68 -13.57
N ALA A 82 6.07 5.78 -13.89
CA ALA A 82 7.34 5.75 -14.64
C ALA A 82 8.47 5.04 -13.89
N GLU A 83 8.67 5.34 -12.59
CA GLU A 83 9.63 4.62 -11.74
C GLU A 83 9.36 3.11 -11.74
N VAL A 84 8.08 2.71 -11.64
CA VAL A 84 7.68 1.30 -11.63
C VAL A 84 7.99 0.64 -12.96
N ARG A 85 7.71 1.28 -14.10
CA ARG A 85 8.03 0.73 -15.43
C ARG A 85 9.53 0.50 -15.58
N LEU A 86 10.35 1.50 -15.25
CA LEU A 86 11.80 1.39 -15.30
C LEU A 86 12.33 0.29 -14.39
N GLN A 87 11.85 0.23 -13.14
CA GLN A 87 12.22 -0.81 -12.18
C GLN A 87 11.83 -2.21 -12.69
N THR A 88 10.67 -2.34 -13.34
CA THR A 88 10.17 -3.61 -13.88
C THR A 88 11.05 -4.11 -15.02
N VAL A 89 11.44 -3.24 -15.97
CA VAL A 89 12.38 -3.62 -17.04
C VAL A 89 13.72 -4.06 -16.48
N ARG A 90 14.29 -3.34 -15.51
CA ARG A 90 15.55 -3.71 -14.84
C ARG A 90 15.48 -5.07 -14.16
N GLN A 91 14.37 -5.36 -13.48
CA GLN A 91 14.15 -6.68 -12.87
C GLN A 91 14.10 -7.79 -13.91
N LEU A 92 13.41 -7.56 -15.04
CA LEU A 92 13.31 -8.53 -16.13
C LEU A 92 14.66 -8.75 -16.82
N GLN A 93 15.43 -7.69 -17.08
CA GLN A 93 16.80 -7.79 -17.61
C GLN A 93 17.69 -8.65 -16.71
N GLY A 94 17.64 -8.46 -15.38
CA GLY A 94 18.41 -9.27 -14.44
C GLY A 94 18.04 -10.76 -14.47
N ILE A 95 16.82 -11.11 -14.85
CA ILE A 95 16.36 -12.49 -15.02
C ILE A 95 16.79 -13.05 -16.39
N THR A 96 16.69 -12.25 -17.46
CA THR A 96 17.02 -12.70 -18.84
C THR A 96 18.52 -12.79 -19.09
N GLN A 97 19.32 -11.89 -18.53
CA GLN A 97 20.79 -11.94 -18.60
C GLN A 97 21.34 -13.24 -17.99
N ARG A 98 20.79 -13.69 -16.86
CA ARG A 98 21.12 -15.00 -16.27
C ARG A 98 20.80 -16.19 -17.19
N ARG A 99 19.93 -15.98 -18.19
CA ARG A 99 19.52 -16.98 -19.18
C ARG A 99 20.14 -16.76 -20.55
N ALA A 100 21.16 -15.90 -20.66
CA ALA A 100 21.83 -15.52 -21.93
C ALA A 100 20.88 -15.05 -23.05
N ARG A 101 19.69 -14.54 -22.68
CA ARG A 101 18.76 -13.89 -23.62
C ARG A 101 19.07 -12.39 -23.59
N GLY A 102 19.23 -11.78 -24.76
CA GLY A 102 19.66 -10.38 -24.93
C GLY A 102 18.92 -9.37 -24.03
N GLY A 103 19.58 -8.25 -23.75
CA GLY A 103 19.06 -7.20 -22.87
C GLY A 103 18.04 -6.28 -23.53
N TYR A 104 17.28 -5.55 -22.71
CA TYR A 104 16.31 -4.53 -23.13
C TYR A 104 16.88 -3.11 -22.98
N THR A 105 18.14 -2.90 -23.42
CA THR A 105 18.90 -1.68 -23.10
C THR A 105 18.33 -0.44 -23.80
N LYS A 106 17.80 -0.57 -25.03
CA LYS A 106 17.19 0.56 -25.73
C LYS A 106 15.87 0.94 -25.09
N LEU A 107 15.07 -0.05 -24.68
CA LEU A 107 13.86 0.15 -23.90
C LEU A 107 14.14 0.81 -22.54
N GLU A 108 15.17 0.34 -21.84
CA GLU A 108 15.59 0.96 -20.58
C GLU A 108 15.96 2.44 -20.77
N GLY A 109 16.74 2.76 -21.80
CA GLY A 109 17.10 4.15 -22.13
C GLY A 109 15.89 5.03 -22.40
N MET A 110 14.89 4.53 -23.13
CA MET A 110 13.63 5.25 -23.38
C MET A 110 12.86 5.50 -22.07
N LEU A 111 12.78 4.51 -21.17
CA LEU A 111 12.08 4.65 -19.90
C LEU A 111 12.81 5.58 -18.90
N ILE A 112 14.14 5.69 -18.99
CA ILE A 112 14.91 6.70 -18.24
C ILE A 112 14.50 8.10 -18.69
N LEU A 113 14.51 8.39 -19.99
CA LEU A 113 14.08 9.67 -20.53
C LEU A 113 12.62 9.99 -20.18
N GLU A 114 11.75 8.99 -20.23
CA GLU A 114 10.35 9.14 -19.79
C GLU A 114 10.25 9.56 -18.32
N LEU A 115 11.00 8.90 -17.43
CA LEU A 115 11.03 9.25 -16.01
C LEU A 115 11.56 10.67 -15.79
N GLU A 116 12.65 11.06 -16.46
CA GLU A 116 13.23 12.40 -16.38
C GLU A 116 12.20 13.47 -16.83
N ASN A 117 11.48 13.22 -17.92
CA ASN A 117 10.42 14.11 -18.40
C ASN A 117 9.30 14.28 -17.37
N PHE A 118 8.86 13.19 -16.72
CA PHE A 118 7.84 13.29 -15.67
C PHE A 118 8.37 13.98 -14.41
N MET A 119 9.62 13.75 -14.02
CA MET A 119 10.22 14.46 -12.90
C MET A 119 10.29 15.97 -13.16
N ALA A 120 10.62 16.39 -14.38
CA ALA A 120 10.59 17.79 -14.79
C ALA A 120 9.17 18.36 -14.84
N ALA A 121 8.22 17.66 -15.47
CA ALA A 121 6.84 18.11 -15.62
C ALA A 121 6.10 18.26 -14.27
N PHE A 122 6.50 17.48 -13.27
CA PHE A 122 5.92 17.50 -11.94
C PHE A 122 6.89 18.06 -10.88
N ALA A 123 7.87 18.88 -11.26
CA ALA A 123 8.92 19.37 -10.35
C ALA A 123 8.40 20.13 -9.10
N GLU A 124 7.18 20.67 -9.17
CA GLU A 124 6.56 21.41 -8.06
C GLU A 124 5.70 20.53 -7.12
N TRP A 125 5.68 19.20 -7.31
CA TRP A 125 4.81 18.33 -6.52
C TRP A 125 5.07 18.46 -5.01
N GLN A 126 6.31 18.71 -4.59
CA GLN A 126 6.66 18.91 -3.18
C GLN A 126 5.99 20.16 -2.61
N THR A 127 6.14 21.30 -3.28
CA THR A 127 5.57 22.58 -2.87
C THR A 127 4.04 22.51 -2.75
N GLN A 128 3.39 21.73 -3.61
CA GLN A 128 1.95 21.48 -3.54
C GLN A 128 1.56 20.48 -2.44
N ALA A 129 2.39 19.45 -2.21
CA ALA A 129 2.11 18.38 -1.25
C ALA A 129 2.23 18.83 0.22
N VAL A 130 3.21 19.67 0.56
CA VAL A 130 3.46 20.11 1.95
C VAL A 130 2.23 20.74 2.61
N PRO A 131 1.60 21.80 2.07
CA PRO A 131 0.45 22.44 2.73
C PRO A 131 -0.76 21.49 2.84
N MET A 132 -0.92 20.54 1.91
CA MET A 132 -1.95 19.51 1.99
C MET A 132 -1.67 18.53 3.14
N LEU A 133 -0.41 18.10 3.29
CA LEU A 133 0.01 17.22 4.38
C LEU A 133 -0.13 17.92 5.75
N GLU A 134 0.24 19.19 5.87
CA GLU A 134 0.06 19.99 7.08
C GLU A 134 -1.41 20.14 7.45
N ARG A 135 -2.28 20.42 6.47
CA ARG A 135 -3.73 20.42 6.70
C ARG A 135 -4.24 19.05 7.15
N ALA A 136 -3.77 17.95 6.54
CA ALA A 136 -4.15 16.61 6.97
C ALA A 136 -3.68 16.32 8.40
N HIS A 137 -2.47 16.77 8.75
CA HIS A 137 -1.88 16.62 10.08
C HIS A 137 -2.71 17.34 11.15
N ALA A 138 -2.99 18.63 10.97
CA ALA A 138 -3.74 19.44 11.94
C ALA A 138 -5.13 18.86 12.24
N ASN A 139 -5.78 18.28 11.23
CA ASN A 139 -7.11 17.69 11.40
C ASN A 139 -7.13 16.34 12.14
N VAL A 140 -5.98 15.68 12.36
CA VAL A 140 -5.92 14.44 13.13
C VAL A 140 -6.34 14.68 14.58
N ASP A 141 -6.03 15.87 15.11
CA ASP A 141 -6.34 16.23 16.50
C ASP A 141 -7.85 16.44 16.71
N CYS A 142 -8.59 16.76 15.66
CA CYS A 142 -10.04 16.92 15.70
C CYS A 142 -10.82 15.59 15.68
N TRP A 143 -10.15 14.44 15.63
CA TRP A 143 -10.85 13.15 15.58
C TRP A 143 -11.49 12.84 16.94
N PRO A 144 -12.82 12.66 17.06
CA PRO A 144 -13.49 12.40 18.34
C PRO A 144 -13.33 10.93 18.77
N LEU A 145 -12.19 10.60 19.40
CA LEU A 145 -11.80 9.21 19.71
C LEU A 145 -11.57 8.94 21.19
N ASP A 146 -12.02 9.83 22.07
CA ASP A 146 -11.75 9.72 23.51
C ASP A 146 -12.46 8.50 24.13
N GLN A 147 -13.56 8.05 23.51
CA GLN A 147 -14.30 6.84 23.89
C GLN A 147 -14.00 5.62 22.98
N PHE A 148 -12.96 5.71 22.14
CA PHE A 148 -12.63 4.64 21.19
C PHE A 148 -12.14 3.38 21.92
N ASN A 149 -12.82 2.25 21.71
CA ASN A 149 -12.62 1.01 22.46
C ASN A 149 -12.30 -0.21 21.58
N CYS A 150 -11.92 -1.32 22.23
CA CYS A 150 -11.58 -2.59 21.58
C CYS A 150 -12.69 -3.14 20.67
N LYS A 151 -13.97 -2.96 21.05
CA LYS A 151 -15.09 -3.42 20.23
C LYS A 151 -15.16 -2.67 18.90
N GLN A 152 -14.93 -1.35 18.90
CA GLN A 152 -14.88 -0.54 17.68
C GLN A 152 -13.67 -0.90 16.80
N LEU A 153 -12.50 -1.08 17.41
CA LEU A 153 -11.27 -1.50 16.70
C LEU A 153 -11.45 -2.85 16.01
N ARG A 154 -11.91 -3.86 16.76
CA ARG A 154 -12.25 -5.20 16.26
C ARG A 154 -13.23 -5.13 15.09
N CYS A 155 -14.33 -4.39 15.24
CA CYS A 155 -15.31 -4.15 14.18
C CYS A 155 -14.66 -3.59 12.91
N ALA A 156 -13.71 -2.67 13.05
CA ALA A 156 -13.04 -2.05 11.91
C ALA A 156 -12.15 -3.02 11.16
N VAL A 157 -11.32 -3.78 11.86
CA VAL A 157 -10.46 -4.81 11.27
C VAL A 157 -11.29 -5.91 10.59
N GLN A 158 -12.36 -6.38 11.24
CA GLN A 158 -13.30 -7.35 10.65
C GLN A 158 -13.90 -6.83 9.34
N ARG A 159 -14.26 -5.55 9.26
CA ARG A 159 -14.79 -4.94 8.02
C ARG A 159 -13.73 -4.91 6.91
N SER A 160 -12.49 -4.62 7.24
CA SER A 160 -11.38 -4.66 6.27
C SER A 160 -11.11 -6.07 5.77
N TYR A 161 -11.08 -7.07 6.66
CA TYR A 161 -10.97 -8.49 6.31
C TYR A 161 -12.11 -8.93 5.37
N LYS A 162 -13.37 -8.66 5.77
CA LYS A 162 -14.56 -8.96 4.94
C LYS A 162 -14.46 -8.30 3.56
N GLY A 163 -13.98 -7.06 3.51
CA GLY A 163 -13.83 -6.31 2.27
C GLY A 163 -12.75 -6.87 1.35
N ALA A 164 -11.62 -7.33 1.91
CA ALA A 164 -10.57 -7.99 1.15
C ALA A 164 -11.02 -9.36 0.63
N ARG A 165 -11.64 -10.18 1.47
CA ARG A 165 -12.22 -11.48 1.09
C ARG A 165 -13.25 -11.38 -0.03
N LYS A 166 -14.14 -10.37 0.02
CA LYS A 166 -15.09 -10.11 -1.07
C LYS A 166 -14.41 -9.69 -2.37
N ALA A 167 -13.33 -8.92 -2.28
CA ALA A 167 -12.57 -8.50 -3.46
C ALA A 167 -11.80 -9.67 -4.08
N LEU A 168 -11.28 -10.60 -3.27
CA LEU A 168 -10.70 -11.86 -3.73
C LEU A 168 -11.73 -12.68 -4.53
N ALA A 169 -12.88 -12.99 -3.92
CA ALA A 169 -13.93 -13.76 -4.59
C ALA A 169 -14.39 -13.12 -5.92
N ARG A 170 -14.39 -11.78 -6.01
CA ARG A 170 -14.71 -11.09 -7.26
C ARG A 170 -13.58 -11.20 -8.29
N ALA A 171 -12.33 -11.18 -7.87
CA ALA A 171 -11.18 -11.38 -8.75
C ALA A 171 -11.10 -12.83 -9.26
N GLU A 172 -11.43 -13.82 -8.43
CA GLU A 172 -11.51 -15.24 -8.84
C GLU A 172 -12.65 -15.48 -9.83
N ALA A 173 -13.85 -14.95 -9.54
CA ALA A 173 -15.01 -15.11 -10.42
C ALA A 173 -14.87 -14.32 -11.74
N ALA A 174 -14.10 -13.23 -11.75
CA ALA A 174 -13.88 -12.37 -12.91
C ALA A 174 -12.45 -11.81 -12.90
N PRO A 175 -11.46 -12.54 -13.46
CA PRO A 175 -10.03 -12.25 -13.32
C PRO A 175 -9.53 -11.09 -14.19
N THR A 176 -10.11 -9.90 -14.01
CA THR A 176 -9.69 -8.68 -14.70
C THR A 176 -8.58 -7.96 -13.93
N THR A 177 -7.75 -7.18 -14.64
CA THR A 177 -6.73 -6.30 -14.02
C THR A 177 -7.33 -5.38 -12.96
N GLU A 178 -8.53 -4.83 -13.21
CA GLU A 178 -9.22 -3.97 -12.24
C GLU A 178 -9.62 -4.73 -10.97
N ASN A 179 -10.15 -5.95 -11.09
CA ASN A 179 -10.56 -6.74 -9.93
C ASN A 179 -9.37 -7.17 -9.09
N PHE A 180 -8.28 -7.63 -9.72
CA PHE A 180 -7.03 -7.94 -9.02
C PHE A 180 -6.38 -6.70 -8.39
N HIS A 181 -6.42 -5.55 -9.07
CA HIS A 181 -5.93 -4.28 -8.50
C HIS A 181 -6.75 -3.90 -7.26
N ARG A 182 -8.08 -3.98 -7.34
CA ARG A 182 -8.99 -3.72 -6.21
C ARG A 182 -8.72 -4.66 -5.04
N PHE A 183 -8.51 -5.95 -5.30
CA PHE A 183 -8.12 -6.91 -4.28
C PHE A 183 -6.78 -6.54 -3.63
N ARG A 184 -5.74 -6.26 -4.43
CA ARG A 184 -4.43 -5.82 -3.94
C ARG A 184 -4.52 -4.60 -3.02
N THR A 185 -5.32 -3.59 -3.40
CA THR A 185 -5.52 -2.40 -2.56
C THR A 185 -6.12 -2.75 -1.20
N ARG A 186 -7.06 -3.72 -1.16
CA ARG A 186 -7.71 -4.17 0.09
C ARG A 186 -6.77 -5.01 0.94
N ALA A 187 -6.04 -5.95 0.33
CA ALA A 187 -5.05 -6.77 1.01
C ALA A 187 -3.94 -5.91 1.64
N LYS A 188 -3.36 -4.96 0.88
CA LYS A 188 -2.35 -4.02 1.42
C LYS A 188 -2.89 -3.19 2.58
N ARG A 189 -4.16 -2.79 2.55
CA ARG A 189 -4.77 -2.07 3.66
C ARG A 189 -4.85 -2.95 4.91
N LEU A 190 -5.41 -4.14 4.79
CA LEU A 190 -5.51 -5.08 5.91
C LEU A 190 -4.12 -5.37 6.49
N TRP A 191 -3.10 -5.53 5.64
CA TRP A 191 -1.72 -5.68 6.07
C TRP A 191 -1.24 -4.53 6.96
N TYR A 192 -1.44 -3.27 6.56
CA TYR A 192 -1.06 -2.13 7.39
C TYR A 192 -1.87 -2.05 8.69
N GLU A 193 -3.15 -2.41 8.67
CA GLU A 193 -3.97 -2.48 9.87
C GLU A 193 -3.47 -3.56 10.84
N LEU A 194 -3.17 -4.77 10.37
CA LEU A 194 -2.59 -5.83 11.24
C LEU A 194 -1.21 -5.46 11.78
N ARG A 195 -0.41 -4.70 11.02
CA ARG A 195 0.84 -4.13 11.52
C ARG A 195 0.65 -3.14 12.67
N ILE A 196 -0.42 -2.32 12.63
CA ILE A 196 -0.79 -1.43 13.74
C ILE A 196 -1.18 -2.25 14.97
N LEU A 197 -1.89 -3.36 14.77
CA LEU A 197 -2.33 -4.21 15.87
C LEU A 197 -1.21 -5.12 16.42
N ARG A 198 -0.06 -5.24 15.75
CA ARG A 198 1.02 -6.18 16.11
C ARG A 198 1.33 -6.27 17.61
N PRO A 199 1.42 -5.16 18.39
CA PRO A 199 1.71 -5.24 19.83
C PRO A 199 0.73 -6.08 20.65
N ILE A 200 -0.52 -6.24 20.19
CA ILE A 200 -1.58 -6.98 20.91
C ILE A 200 -1.30 -8.49 20.92
N ASN A 201 -0.71 -9.03 19.85
CA ASN A 201 -0.25 -10.41 19.77
C ASN A 201 0.93 -10.48 18.79
N PRO A 202 2.16 -10.21 19.27
CA PRO A 202 3.32 -9.93 18.41
C PRO A 202 3.69 -11.06 17.45
N VAL A 203 3.54 -12.32 17.89
CA VAL A 203 3.92 -13.50 17.09
C VAL A 203 2.88 -13.76 16.01
N VAL A 204 1.61 -13.90 16.40
CA VAL A 204 0.54 -14.28 15.45
C VAL A 204 0.28 -13.17 14.44
N LEU A 205 0.18 -11.91 14.88
CA LEU A 205 -0.08 -10.79 13.98
C LEU A 205 1.10 -10.47 13.06
N LYS A 206 2.33 -10.78 13.48
CA LYS A 206 3.49 -10.72 12.58
C LYS A 206 3.34 -11.74 11.46
N ASN A 207 3.02 -13.00 11.77
CA ASN A 207 2.87 -14.04 10.76
C ASN A 207 1.74 -13.69 9.76
N LEU A 208 0.57 -13.30 10.26
CA LEU A 208 -0.54 -12.85 9.40
C LEU A 208 -0.15 -11.64 8.53
N SER A 209 0.65 -10.72 9.08
CA SER A 209 1.17 -9.57 8.32
C SER A 209 2.18 -9.99 7.25
N ASP A 210 3.01 -11.00 7.53
CA ASP A 210 4.00 -11.53 6.60
C ASP A 210 3.32 -12.27 5.43
N ASP A 211 2.26 -13.03 5.70
CA ASP A 211 1.45 -13.71 4.67
C ASP A 211 0.78 -12.71 3.72
N LEU A 212 0.10 -11.69 4.27
CA LEU A 212 -0.48 -10.61 3.47
C LEU A 212 0.58 -9.84 2.68
N ARG A 213 1.78 -9.66 3.23
CA ARG A 213 2.88 -9.01 2.52
C ARG A 213 3.34 -9.86 1.33
N ALA A 214 3.53 -11.16 1.52
CA ALA A 214 3.94 -12.08 0.45
C ALA A 214 2.95 -12.02 -0.73
N MET A 215 1.65 -12.16 -0.43
CA MET A 215 0.58 -12.04 -1.40
C MET A 215 0.52 -10.66 -2.08
N ALA A 216 0.59 -9.58 -1.30
CA ALA A 216 0.55 -8.22 -1.84
C ALA A 216 1.77 -7.86 -2.70
N ASN A 217 2.91 -8.54 -2.50
CA ASN A 217 4.10 -8.43 -3.32
C ASN A 217 3.91 -9.15 -4.67
N LEU A 218 3.35 -10.36 -4.68
CA LEU A 218 3.01 -11.07 -5.93
C LEU A 218 2.03 -10.27 -6.79
N LEU A 219 0.92 -9.82 -6.19
CA LEU A 219 -0.04 -8.93 -6.86
C LEU A 219 0.58 -7.59 -7.27
N GLY A 220 1.61 -7.14 -6.55
CA GLY A 220 2.35 -5.94 -6.91
C GLY A 220 3.12 -6.13 -8.19
N ARG A 221 3.93 -7.18 -8.27
CA ARG A 221 4.70 -7.52 -9.48
C ARG A 221 3.79 -7.76 -10.68
N ALA A 222 2.68 -8.47 -10.51
CA ALA A 222 1.70 -8.68 -11.59
C ALA A 222 1.13 -7.36 -12.13
N HIS A 223 0.88 -6.40 -11.24
CA HIS A 223 0.36 -5.09 -11.62
C HIS A 223 1.42 -4.18 -12.24
N ASP A 224 2.65 -4.24 -11.74
CA ASP A 224 3.79 -3.51 -12.29
C ASP A 224 4.07 -3.99 -13.74
N LEU A 225 3.95 -5.30 -13.98
CA LEU A 225 3.97 -5.92 -15.31
C LEU A 225 2.83 -5.44 -16.21
N SER A 226 1.58 -5.37 -15.72
CA SER A 226 0.45 -4.89 -16.53
C SER A 226 0.64 -3.44 -16.97
N PHE A 227 1.14 -2.58 -16.08
CA PHE A 227 1.46 -1.18 -16.40
C PHE A 227 2.54 -1.06 -17.48
N LEU A 228 3.57 -1.90 -17.42
CA LEU A 228 4.59 -1.96 -18.46
C LEU A 228 4.00 -2.45 -19.79
N ALA A 229 3.19 -3.51 -19.79
CA ALA A 229 2.55 -4.02 -20.99
C ALA A 229 1.66 -2.97 -21.68
N ASP A 230 0.83 -2.26 -20.92
CA ASP A 230 -0.05 -1.21 -21.45
C ASP A 230 0.76 -0.10 -22.13
N ARG A 231 1.93 0.25 -21.56
CA ARG A 231 2.84 1.23 -22.17
C ARG A 231 3.50 0.73 -23.47
N LEU A 232 3.73 -0.57 -23.60
CA LEU A 232 4.40 -1.17 -24.75
C LEU A 232 3.47 -1.44 -25.93
N ARG A 233 2.16 -1.64 -25.70
CA ARG A 233 1.14 -1.93 -26.73
C ARG A 233 0.84 -0.79 -27.71
N GLY A 234 1.37 0.42 -27.48
CA GLY A 234 1.11 1.61 -28.32
C GLY A 234 2.12 1.85 -29.46
N GLY A 235 3.14 1.01 -29.63
CA GLY A 235 4.20 1.22 -30.63
C GLY A 235 3.89 0.63 -32.02
N ASN A 236 4.51 1.16 -33.07
CA ASN A 236 4.35 0.68 -34.45
C ASN A 236 5.62 0.04 -35.03
N GLU A 237 6.46 -0.53 -34.15
CA GLU A 237 7.72 -1.24 -34.45
C GLU A 237 8.75 -0.45 -35.29
N LYS A 238 8.70 0.88 -35.29
CA LYS A 238 9.61 1.71 -36.10
C LYS A 238 11.00 1.86 -35.47
N SER A 239 11.10 1.74 -34.15
CA SER A 239 12.33 1.93 -33.38
C SER A 239 12.85 0.63 -32.74
N GLU A 240 14.13 0.61 -32.35
CA GLU A 240 14.74 -0.55 -31.69
C GLU A 240 14.10 -0.87 -30.34
N TRP A 241 13.74 0.16 -29.56
CA TRP A 241 13.09 -0.03 -28.26
C TRP A 241 11.68 -0.61 -28.42
N GLU A 242 10.95 -0.25 -29.49
CA GLU A 242 9.65 -0.85 -29.77
C GLU A 242 9.80 -2.34 -30.08
N ARG A 243 10.80 -2.73 -30.89
CA ARG A 243 11.09 -4.13 -31.17
C ARG A 243 11.49 -4.92 -29.92
N GLU A 244 12.28 -4.32 -29.02
CA GLU A 244 12.58 -4.89 -27.70
C GLU A 244 11.31 -5.05 -26.85
N GLY A 245 10.44 -4.04 -26.85
CA GLY A 245 9.17 -4.03 -26.13
C GLY A 245 8.20 -5.11 -26.59
N HIS A 246 8.04 -5.30 -27.90
CA HIS A 246 7.16 -6.34 -28.46
C HIS A 246 7.61 -7.75 -28.05
N LYS A 247 8.93 -8.02 -28.05
CA LYS A 247 9.48 -9.28 -27.54
C LYS A 247 9.21 -9.49 -26.05
N LEU A 248 9.16 -8.42 -25.27
CA LEU A 248 8.92 -8.45 -23.83
C LEU A 248 7.46 -8.70 -23.46
N LEU A 249 6.50 -8.30 -24.31
CA LEU A 249 5.06 -8.47 -24.06
C LEU A 249 4.68 -9.93 -23.78
N ALA A 250 5.18 -10.88 -24.59
CA ALA A 250 4.89 -12.30 -24.39
C ALA A 250 5.42 -12.83 -23.04
N VAL A 251 6.59 -12.33 -22.60
CA VAL A 251 7.18 -12.69 -21.29
C VAL A 251 6.35 -12.10 -20.15
N ILE A 252 5.88 -10.87 -20.31
CA ILE A 252 5.04 -10.18 -19.34
C ILE A 252 3.73 -10.95 -19.12
N GLU A 253 3.03 -11.34 -20.19
CA GLU A 253 1.71 -11.98 -20.09
C GLU A 253 1.77 -13.31 -19.33
N VAL A 254 2.76 -14.17 -19.65
CA VAL A 254 2.98 -15.44 -18.93
C VAL A 254 3.30 -15.17 -17.45
N SER A 255 4.25 -14.25 -17.19
CA SER A 255 4.69 -13.92 -15.82
C SER A 255 3.56 -13.34 -14.97
N GLN A 256 2.70 -12.52 -15.56
CA GLN A 256 1.54 -11.93 -14.87
C GLN A 256 0.57 -13.03 -14.42
N GLY A 257 0.26 -14.00 -15.29
CA GLY A 257 -0.63 -15.12 -14.97
C GLY A 257 -0.10 -15.98 -13.81
N ASP A 258 1.19 -16.32 -13.83
CA ASP A 258 1.84 -17.09 -12.75
C ASP A 258 1.77 -16.36 -11.41
N LEU A 259 2.07 -15.04 -11.40
CA LEU A 259 2.04 -14.23 -10.19
C LEU A 259 0.63 -14.07 -9.62
N GLN A 260 -0.38 -13.94 -10.49
CA GLN A 260 -1.78 -13.86 -10.08
C GLN A 260 -2.26 -15.19 -9.48
N ARG A 261 -1.91 -16.33 -10.07
CA ARG A 261 -2.23 -17.66 -9.51
C ARG A 261 -1.59 -17.87 -8.15
N GLY A 262 -0.28 -17.66 -8.03
CA GLY A 262 0.41 -17.81 -6.74
C GLY A 262 -0.11 -16.84 -5.66
N ALA A 263 -0.55 -15.65 -6.05
CA ALA A 263 -1.22 -14.74 -5.12
C ALA A 263 -2.60 -15.23 -4.68
N ALA A 264 -3.38 -15.84 -5.58
CA ALA A 264 -4.69 -16.40 -5.27
C ALA A 264 -4.58 -17.58 -4.30
N GLU A 265 -3.64 -18.50 -4.51
CA GLU A 265 -3.41 -19.64 -3.60
C GLU A 265 -3.09 -19.20 -2.16
N LEU A 266 -2.18 -18.22 -2.00
CA LEU A 266 -1.89 -17.63 -0.68
C LEU A 266 -3.11 -16.91 -0.09
N ALA A 267 -3.92 -16.28 -0.94
CA ALA A 267 -5.12 -15.57 -0.52
C ALA A 267 -6.23 -16.51 -0.05
N GLU A 268 -6.48 -17.60 -0.76
CA GLU A 268 -7.48 -18.61 -0.38
C GLU A 268 -7.19 -19.15 1.02
N HIS A 269 -5.93 -19.48 1.31
CA HIS A 269 -5.52 -19.94 2.64
C HIS A 269 -5.74 -18.85 3.72
N PHE A 270 -5.28 -17.62 3.47
CA PHE A 270 -5.43 -16.52 4.43
C PHE A 270 -6.90 -16.14 4.69
N PHE A 271 -7.74 -16.19 3.65
CA PHE A 271 -9.14 -15.75 3.68
C PHE A 271 -10.16 -16.90 3.88
N ALA A 272 -9.68 -18.09 4.28
CA ALA A 272 -10.51 -19.26 4.56
C ALA A 272 -11.50 -19.05 5.71
N GLU A 273 -11.07 -18.35 6.77
CA GLU A 273 -11.87 -18.08 7.95
C GLU A 273 -13.07 -17.15 7.66
N ARG A 274 -14.20 -17.34 8.34
CA ARG A 274 -15.34 -16.41 8.19
C ARG A 274 -14.97 -15.06 8.83
N PRO A 275 -15.45 -13.93 8.28
CA PRO A 275 -15.11 -12.62 8.85
C PRO A 275 -15.50 -12.44 10.32
N ARG A 276 -16.54 -13.13 10.79
CA ARG A 276 -16.95 -13.08 12.20
C ARG A 276 -15.90 -13.73 13.08
N ASP A 277 -15.53 -14.96 12.76
CA ASP A 277 -14.54 -15.75 13.50
C ASP A 277 -13.18 -15.02 13.54
N PHE A 278 -12.72 -14.45 12.42
CA PHE A 278 -11.51 -13.62 12.39
C PHE A 278 -11.62 -12.41 13.34
N GLY A 279 -12.79 -11.77 13.36
CA GLY A 279 -13.07 -10.67 14.28
C GLY A 279 -13.12 -11.10 15.74
N ASP A 280 -13.70 -12.26 16.04
CA ASP A 280 -13.80 -12.80 17.40
C ASP A 280 -12.42 -13.21 17.94
N ARG A 281 -11.55 -13.75 17.08
CA ARG A 281 -10.15 -14.03 17.40
C ARG A 281 -9.35 -12.76 17.74
N ILE A 282 -9.51 -11.70 16.95
CA ILE A 282 -8.94 -10.38 17.26
C ILE A 282 -9.48 -9.84 18.60
N ALA A 283 -10.77 -10.07 18.89
CA ALA A 283 -11.39 -9.67 20.15
C ALA A 283 -10.75 -10.34 21.36
N SER A 284 -10.48 -11.65 21.25
CA SER A 284 -9.82 -12.41 22.30
C SER A 284 -8.46 -11.81 22.61
N TRP A 285 -7.63 -11.57 21.60
CA TRP A 285 -6.30 -10.98 21.80
C TRP A 285 -6.35 -9.57 22.40
N LEU A 286 -7.33 -8.75 21.99
CA LEU A 286 -7.54 -7.42 22.57
C LEU A 286 -7.90 -7.50 24.06
N LYS A 287 -8.78 -8.44 24.44
CA LYS A 287 -9.16 -8.67 25.83
C LYS A 287 -7.97 -9.16 26.67
N ASP A 288 -7.21 -10.11 26.14
CA ASP A 288 -6.02 -10.64 26.82
C ASP A 288 -4.97 -9.53 27.02
N TRP A 289 -4.78 -8.70 26.00
CA TRP A 289 -3.88 -7.56 26.05
C TRP A 289 -4.31 -6.49 27.06
N GLU A 290 -5.61 -6.14 27.11
CA GLU A 290 -6.17 -5.22 28.13
C GLU A 290 -5.96 -5.76 29.55
N ASN A 291 -6.09 -7.06 29.75
CA ASN A 291 -5.88 -7.71 31.05
C ASN A 291 -4.41 -7.79 31.46
N GLN A 292 -3.48 -7.82 30.49
CA GLN A 292 -2.04 -7.98 30.73
C GLN A 292 -1.27 -6.65 30.77
N THR A 293 -1.80 -5.58 30.17
CA THR A 293 -1.03 -4.34 29.89
C THR A 293 -1.63 -3.11 30.59
N ALA A 294 -1.07 -2.73 31.74
CA ALA A 294 -0.96 -1.31 32.09
C ALA A 294 0.07 -0.66 31.13
N PRO A 295 -0.12 0.60 30.70
CA PRO A 295 -0.14 1.01 29.29
C PRO A 295 1.23 1.07 28.59
N SER A 296 1.27 0.71 27.29
CA SER A 296 2.03 1.39 26.23
C SER A 296 1.90 0.65 24.88
N LEU A 297 0.84 0.95 24.10
CA LEU A 297 0.80 0.67 22.65
C LEU A 297 1.79 1.57 21.87
N ALA A 298 2.44 2.49 22.59
CA ALA A 298 3.13 3.64 22.08
C ALA A 298 4.57 3.40 21.66
N GLU A 299 5.30 2.68 22.50
CA GLU A 299 6.73 2.45 22.29
C GLU A 299 6.95 1.39 21.20
N ALA A 300 6.00 0.48 21.02
CA ALA A 300 6.09 -0.61 20.06
C ALA A 300 5.79 -0.21 18.60
N LEU A 301 5.11 0.93 18.36
CA LEU A 301 4.61 1.30 17.02
C LEU A 301 5.40 2.38 16.28
N VAL A 302 6.54 2.81 16.85
CA VAL A 302 7.36 3.92 16.31
C VAL A 302 8.64 3.43 15.61
N ARG A 303 8.93 2.13 15.63
CA ARG A 303 10.05 1.53 14.88
C ARG A 303 9.62 1.00 13.51
#